data_AF-A0A1F5GYU1-F1
#
_entry.id   AF-A0A1F5GYU1-F1
#
_cell.length_a   1.000
_cell.length_b   1.000
_cell.length_c   1.000
_cell.angle_alpha   90.00
_cell.angle_beta   90.00
_cell.angle_gamma   90.00
#
_symmetry.space_group_name_H-M   'P 1'
#
loop_
_entity.id
_entity.type
_entity.pdbx_description
1 polymer ?
#
loop_
_entity_poly.entity_id
_entity_poly.type
_entity_poly.pdbx_seq_one_letter_code
_entity_poly.pdbx_strand_id
1 'polypeptide(L)'
;MKIKFVFFLLPLIIILFVTGKTYGVSLDECEKDASANLSECVDLFSQKINDLSTQKRTLSSQIAQFDTQIKVTQLKITDAQNTIEKLEKEIGVLSFRIGYVNQSIDKLEELVKKRIVATYQQSFVSNLELVVASNDFSDLILKLQYLKQVQENDKKILASLQETRSNYANQKDERETKQAAIEENKVKLEQLKAGLDTQKAEKQAFLAVTKNDEARYQRLLAQAEAERAIVFGGGKDVFIRDVSQGETIGIIASYSTSPGCSSGAHLHFEVHKNGSVQDPNNYLQSTSVNYPKDYNFEIYGSVNPRGDLPWPINGPIQINQGFGVQRNSSFYGPAGHQGIDMDSLSSSAVKAVRSGKLYGGSIQCGGKYAGALYYAKIEHDDGLITWYLHTVPQ
;
A
#
# COMPACT_ATOMS: atom_id res chain seq x y z
N MET A 1 57.44 32.27 -36.64
CA MET A 1 56.49 31.81 -37.67
C MET A 1 55.86 30.51 -37.16
N LYS A 2 54.60 30.54 -36.71
CA LYS A 2 53.92 29.38 -36.10
C LYS A 2 53.10 28.65 -37.18
N ILE A 3 53.41 27.39 -37.44
CA ILE A 3 52.59 26.49 -38.26
C ILE A 3 51.94 25.49 -37.30
N LYS A 4 50.61 25.47 -37.25
CA LYS A 4 49.81 24.48 -36.51
C LYS A 4 49.55 23.29 -37.44
N PHE A 5 49.98 22.10 -37.05
CA PHE A 5 49.50 20.84 -37.63
C PHE A 5 48.40 20.26 -36.73
N VAL A 6 47.23 20.08 -37.30
CA VAL A 6 46.08 19.37 -36.69
C VAL A 6 46.19 17.92 -37.15
N PHE A 7 46.36 16.98 -36.21
CA PHE A 7 46.24 15.55 -36.47
C PHE A 7 44.93 15.06 -35.85
N PHE A 8 44.04 14.58 -36.71
CA PHE A 8 42.77 13.95 -36.38
C PHE A 8 43.05 12.47 -36.10
N LEU A 9 42.81 12.00 -34.87
CA LEU A 9 42.96 10.59 -34.47
C LEU A 9 41.59 10.10 -33.98
N LEU A 10 40.89 9.39 -34.86
CA LEU A 10 39.65 8.67 -34.57
C LEU A 10 39.95 7.44 -33.69
N PRO A 11 39.33 7.27 -32.51
CA PRO A 11 39.39 5.99 -31.81
C PRO A 11 38.29 5.06 -32.33
N LEU A 12 38.74 3.93 -32.87
CA LEU A 12 37.94 2.78 -33.26
C LEU A 12 37.31 2.15 -32.00
N ILE A 13 36.03 2.43 -31.74
CA ILE A 13 35.24 1.75 -30.70
C ILE A 13 34.89 0.34 -31.21
N ILE A 14 35.58 -0.67 -30.67
CA ILE A 14 35.16 -2.07 -30.73
C ILE A 14 33.99 -2.22 -29.74
N ILE A 15 32.77 -2.36 -30.28
CA ILE A 15 31.58 -2.78 -29.52
C ILE A 15 31.66 -4.30 -29.41
N LEU A 16 32.10 -4.78 -28.25
CA LEU A 16 31.92 -6.18 -27.86
C LEU A 16 30.43 -6.38 -27.53
N PHE A 17 29.65 -6.88 -28.49
CA PHE A 17 28.33 -7.43 -28.21
C PHE A 17 28.50 -8.71 -27.38
N VAL A 18 28.45 -8.57 -26.06
CA VAL A 18 28.19 -9.71 -25.17
C VAL A 18 26.70 -9.99 -25.29
N THR A 19 26.34 -10.94 -26.16
CA THR A 19 25.02 -11.56 -26.17
C THR A 19 24.93 -12.50 -24.96
N GLY A 20 24.71 -11.92 -23.78
CA GLY A 20 24.16 -12.67 -22.67
C GLY A 20 22.77 -13.14 -23.07
N LYS A 21 22.55 -14.46 -23.12
CA LYS A 21 21.19 -15.00 -23.19
C LYS A 21 20.48 -14.58 -21.90
N THR A 22 19.61 -13.58 -21.97
CA THR A 22 18.63 -13.30 -20.93
C THR A 22 17.59 -14.40 -21.00
N TYR A 23 17.69 -15.40 -20.12
CA TYR A 23 16.55 -16.26 -19.82
C TYR A 23 15.56 -15.39 -19.04
N GLY A 24 14.65 -14.73 -19.75
CA GLY A 24 13.57 -13.99 -19.11
C GLY A 24 12.54 -14.98 -18.60
N VAL A 25 12.19 -14.87 -17.32
CA VAL A 25 11.14 -15.70 -16.71
C VAL A 25 9.80 -15.34 -17.35
N SER A 26 8.99 -16.35 -17.64
CA SER A 26 7.66 -16.15 -18.23
C SER A 26 6.57 -16.05 -17.16
N LEU A 27 5.44 -15.41 -17.50
CA LEU A 27 4.25 -15.36 -16.63
C LEU A 27 3.75 -16.76 -16.25
N ASP A 28 3.74 -17.71 -17.20
CA ASP A 28 3.31 -19.09 -16.96
C ASP A 28 4.22 -19.83 -15.96
N GLU A 29 5.52 -19.54 -15.97
CA GLU A 29 6.46 -20.07 -14.99
C GLU A 29 6.18 -19.47 -13.62
N CYS A 30 5.99 -18.16 -13.51
CA CYS A 30 5.61 -17.49 -12.26
C CYS A 30 4.25 -17.93 -11.70
N GLU A 31 3.31 -18.34 -12.56
CA GLU A 31 2.03 -18.90 -12.14
C GLU A 31 2.18 -20.31 -11.54
N LYS A 32 3.09 -21.12 -12.07
CA LYS A 32 3.36 -22.49 -11.61
C LYS A 32 4.29 -22.56 -10.41
N ASP A 33 5.40 -21.84 -10.45
CA ASP A 33 6.42 -21.82 -9.39
C ASP A 33 7.18 -20.48 -9.39
N ALA A 34 6.87 -19.66 -8.39
CA ALA A 34 7.53 -18.37 -8.19
C ALA A 34 8.75 -18.44 -7.24
N SER A 35 9.08 -19.62 -6.70
CA SER A 35 10.08 -19.76 -5.63
C SER A 35 11.51 -19.41 -6.08
N ALA A 36 11.85 -19.70 -7.34
CA ALA A 36 13.19 -19.48 -7.88
C ALA A 36 13.46 -18.02 -8.29
N ASN A 37 12.44 -17.29 -8.75
CA ASN A 37 12.59 -15.96 -9.38
C ASN A 37 11.57 -14.95 -8.84
N LEU A 38 11.45 -14.88 -7.52
CA LEU A 38 10.37 -14.16 -6.84
C LEU A 38 10.29 -12.67 -7.21
N SER A 39 11.44 -11.98 -7.27
CA SER A 39 11.51 -10.57 -7.65
C SER A 39 11.04 -10.33 -9.09
N GLU A 40 11.51 -11.16 -10.03
CA GLU A 40 11.14 -11.04 -11.45
C GLU A 40 9.65 -11.36 -11.66
N CYS A 41 9.11 -12.33 -10.92
CA CYS A 41 7.68 -12.60 -10.91
C CYS A 41 6.84 -11.45 -10.34
N VAL A 42 7.30 -10.78 -9.28
CA VAL A 42 6.63 -9.58 -8.75
C VAL A 42 6.59 -8.47 -9.81
N ASP A 43 7.68 -8.27 -10.54
CA ASP A 43 7.75 -7.26 -11.61
C ASP A 43 6.83 -7.60 -12.78
N LEU A 44 6.83 -8.85 -13.25
CA LEU A 44 5.96 -9.32 -14.33
C LEU A 44 4.47 -9.20 -13.97
N PHE A 45 4.06 -9.61 -12.76
CA PHE A 45 2.68 -9.43 -12.32
C PHE A 45 2.33 -7.95 -12.11
N SER A 46 3.29 -7.11 -11.68
CA SER A 46 3.09 -5.66 -11.59
C SER A 46 2.86 -5.02 -12.97
N GLN A 47 3.57 -5.48 -14.00
CA GLN A 47 3.33 -5.08 -15.39
C GLN A 47 1.95 -5.55 -15.87
N LYS A 48 1.57 -6.80 -15.58
CA LYS A 48 0.24 -7.34 -15.92
C LYS A 48 -0.90 -6.53 -15.30
N ILE A 49 -0.73 -5.98 -14.10
CA ILE A 49 -1.71 -5.06 -13.48
C ILE A 49 -1.89 -3.80 -14.33
N ASN A 50 -0.81 -3.19 -14.81
CA ASN A 50 -0.89 -2.00 -15.66
C ASN A 50 -1.57 -2.31 -16.99
N ASP A 51 -1.24 -3.43 -17.62
CA ASP A 51 -1.87 -3.85 -18.88
C ASP A 51 -3.37 -4.08 -18.68
N LEU A 52 -3.76 -4.81 -17.63
CA LEU A 52 -5.16 -5.02 -17.30
C LEU A 52 -5.89 -3.70 -16.96
N SER A 53 -5.19 -2.69 -16.44
CA SER A 53 -5.75 -1.36 -16.17
C SER A 53 -6.03 -0.56 -17.45
N THR A 54 -5.34 -0.87 -18.56
CA THR A 54 -5.53 -0.19 -19.85
C THR A 54 -6.54 -0.88 -20.77
N GLN A 55 -6.85 -2.15 -20.51
CA GLN A 55 -7.84 -2.92 -21.25
C GLN A 55 -9.28 -2.47 -20.92
N LYS A 56 -10.24 -2.84 -21.79
CA LYS A 56 -11.68 -2.55 -21.60
C LYS A 56 -12.09 -2.97 -20.17
N ARG A 57 -12.74 -2.05 -19.44
CA ARG A 57 -13.29 -2.28 -18.09
C ARG A 57 -14.40 -3.34 -18.21
N THR A 58 -14.04 -4.61 -18.13
CA THR A 58 -14.96 -5.75 -18.08
C THR A 58 -14.93 -6.34 -16.68
N LEU A 59 -15.93 -7.14 -16.33
CA LEU A 59 -15.93 -7.84 -15.06
C LEU A 59 -14.72 -8.77 -14.96
N SER A 60 -14.42 -9.49 -16.05
CA SER A 60 -13.28 -10.42 -16.12
C SER A 60 -11.94 -9.70 -15.93
N SER A 61 -11.72 -8.57 -16.61
CA SER A 61 -10.47 -7.80 -16.43
C SER A 61 -10.35 -7.23 -15.02
N GLN A 62 -11.44 -6.77 -14.40
CA GLN A 62 -11.41 -6.29 -13.02
C GLN A 62 -11.13 -7.41 -12.01
N ILE A 63 -11.71 -8.61 -12.20
CA ILE A 63 -11.40 -9.78 -11.37
C ILE A 63 -9.93 -10.18 -11.54
N ALA A 64 -9.42 -10.19 -12.77
CA ALA A 64 -8.03 -10.50 -13.04
C ALA A 64 -7.05 -9.50 -12.38
N GLN A 65 -7.42 -8.21 -12.30
CA GLN A 65 -6.65 -7.22 -11.56
C GLN A 65 -6.60 -7.55 -10.06
N PHE A 66 -7.74 -7.83 -9.43
CA PHE A 66 -7.78 -8.23 -8.03
C PHE A 66 -6.92 -9.49 -7.77
N ASP A 67 -7.06 -10.50 -8.63
CA ASP A 67 -6.29 -11.74 -8.52
C ASP A 67 -4.78 -11.52 -8.66
N THR A 68 -4.39 -10.66 -9.61
CA THR A 68 -2.97 -10.33 -9.82
C THR A 68 -2.41 -9.52 -8.65
N GLN A 69 -3.16 -8.55 -8.12
CA GLN A 69 -2.77 -7.79 -6.93
C GLN A 69 -2.60 -8.69 -5.69
N ILE A 70 -3.57 -9.58 -5.46
CA ILE A 70 -3.52 -10.59 -4.39
C ILE A 70 -2.29 -11.47 -4.56
N LYS A 71 -2.00 -11.94 -5.78
CA LYS A 71 -0.83 -12.77 -6.07
C LYS A 71 0.47 -12.02 -5.79
N VAL A 72 0.61 -10.76 -6.21
CA VAL A 72 1.78 -9.92 -5.90
C VAL A 72 1.99 -9.79 -4.39
N THR A 73 0.92 -9.50 -3.64
CA THR A 73 1.02 -9.37 -2.18
C THR A 73 1.42 -10.71 -1.52
N GLN A 74 0.87 -11.83 -1.99
CA GLN A 74 1.27 -13.17 -1.53
C GLN A 74 2.75 -13.47 -1.79
N LEU A 75 3.26 -13.12 -2.98
CA LEU A 75 4.68 -13.29 -3.31
C LEU A 75 5.57 -12.43 -2.41
N LYS A 76 5.19 -11.18 -2.15
CA LYS A 76 5.90 -10.29 -1.19
C LYS A 76 5.90 -10.83 0.23
N ILE A 77 4.80 -11.47 0.66
CA ILE A 77 4.72 -12.16 1.96
C ILE A 77 5.73 -13.31 2.01
N THR A 78 5.76 -14.15 0.98
CA THR A 78 6.73 -15.25 0.88
C THR A 78 8.17 -14.74 0.90
N ASP A 79 8.45 -13.63 0.18
CA ASP A 79 9.78 -13.01 0.15
C ASP A 79 10.23 -12.53 1.53
N ALA A 80 9.33 -11.83 2.24
CA ALA A 80 9.58 -11.35 3.59
C ALA A 80 9.82 -12.51 4.57
N GLN A 81 9.04 -13.59 4.47
CA GLN A 81 9.21 -14.80 5.29
C GLN A 81 10.56 -15.46 5.05
N ASN A 82 10.94 -15.66 3.77
CA ASN A 82 12.23 -16.25 3.41
C ASN A 82 13.40 -15.38 3.88
N THR A 83 13.26 -14.05 3.78
CA THR A 83 14.26 -13.09 4.26
C THR A 83 14.43 -13.17 5.78
N ILE A 84 13.32 -13.24 6.53
CA ILE A 84 13.35 -13.42 7.99
C ILE A 84 14.06 -14.74 8.33
N GLU A 85 13.67 -15.85 7.71
CA GLU A 85 14.28 -17.16 7.97
C GLU A 85 15.80 -17.16 7.67
N LYS A 86 16.21 -16.51 6.59
CA LYS A 86 17.64 -16.35 6.25
C LYS A 86 18.37 -15.54 7.32
N LEU A 87 17.83 -14.41 7.74
CA LEU A 87 18.43 -13.56 8.78
C LEU A 87 18.51 -14.30 10.12
N GLU A 88 17.49 -15.08 10.47
CA GLU A 88 17.48 -15.91 11.68
C GLU A 88 18.59 -16.98 11.65
N LYS A 89 18.80 -17.64 10.51
CA LYS A 89 19.92 -18.59 10.31
C LYS A 89 21.27 -17.89 10.44
N GLU A 90 21.44 -16.73 9.82
CA GLU A 90 22.68 -15.94 9.91
C GLU A 90 22.97 -15.50 11.35
N ILE A 91 21.95 -15.05 12.09
CA ILE A 91 22.07 -14.73 13.54
C ILE A 91 22.44 -15.98 14.34
N GLY A 92 21.87 -17.14 14.02
CA GLY A 92 22.22 -18.40 14.68
C GLY A 92 23.71 -18.74 14.53
N VAL A 93 24.23 -18.66 13.31
CA VAL A 93 25.67 -18.87 13.03
C VAL A 93 26.54 -17.83 13.74
N LEU A 94 26.15 -16.56 13.69
CA LEU A 94 26.88 -15.47 14.32
C LEU A 94 26.89 -15.60 15.85
N SER A 95 25.77 -16.03 16.45
CA SER A 95 25.65 -16.26 17.89
C SER A 95 26.55 -17.40 18.36
N PHE A 96 26.65 -18.48 17.59
CA PHE A 96 27.58 -19.57 17.87
C PHE A 96 29.05 -19.09 17.81
N ARG A 97 29.40 -18.30 16.78
CA ARG A 97 30.74 -17.73 16.62
C ARG A 97 31.11 -16.79 17.76
N ILE A 98 30.21 -15.89 18.13
CA ILE A 98 30.37 -14.96 19.27
C ILE A 98 30.63 -15.75 20.56
N GLY A 99 29.88 -16.83 20.81
CA GLY A 99 30.08 -17.70 21.98
C GLY A 99 31.47 -18.33 22.02
N TYR A 100 31.96 -18.86 20.89
CA TYR A 100 33.30 -19.44 20.80
C TYR A 100 34.42 -18.40 21.00
N VAL A 101 34.26 -17.21 20.39
CA VAL A 101 35.21 -16.11 20.51
C VAL A 101 35.25 -15.58 21.95
N ASN A 102 34.10 -15.48 22.62
CA ASN A 102 34.03 -15.06 24.03
C ASN A 102 34.86 -15.97 24.94
N GLN A 103 34.70 -17.29 24.81
CA GLN A 103 35.48 -18.26 25.58
C GLN A 103 36.99 -18.15 25.31
N SER A 104 37.37 -17.82 24.07
CA SER A 104 38.78 -17.61 23.69
C SER A 104 39.34 -16.34 24.32
N ILE A 105 38.56 -15.25 24.34
CA ILE A 105 38.91 -14.01 25.02
C ILE A 105 39.10 -14.26 26.51
N ASP A 106 38.16 -14.96 27.17
CA ASP A 106 38.23 -15.26 28.60
C ASP A 106 39.53 -16.01 28.97
N LYS A 107 39.91 -17.00 28.16
CA LYS A 107 41.16 -17.76 28.34
C LYS A 107 42.40 -16.90 28.11
N LEU A 108 42.43 -16.12 27.04
CA LEU A 108 43.56 -15.23 26.73
C LEU A 108 43.75 -14.15 27.80
N GLU A 109 42.66 -13.60 28.31
CA GLU A 109 42.70 -12.63 29.42
C GLU A 109 43.27 -13.24 30.69
N GLU A 110 42.89 -14.47 31.05
CA GLU A 110 43.45 -15.16 32.21
C GLU A 110 44.96 -15.38 32.06
N LEU A 111 45.39 -15.85 30.89
CA LEU A 111 46.81 -16.08 30.59
C LEU A 111 47.62 -14.78 30.62
N VAL A 112 47.11 -13.71 30.01
CA VAL A 112 47.74 -12.39 30.01
C VAL A 112 47.84 -11.84 31.43
N LYS A 113 46.80 -11.97 32.27
CA LYS A 113 46.84 -11.56 33.68
C LYS A 113 47.95 -12.31 34.45
N LYS A 114 48.00 -13.64 34.33
CA LYS A 114 49.06 -14.45 34.97
C LYS A 114 50.44 -14.04 34.49
N ARG A 115 50.59 -13.73 33.19
CA ARG A 115 51.85 -13.31 32.59
C ARG A 115 52.31 -11.95 33.09
N ILE A 116 51.41 -10.97 33.15
CA ILE A 116 51.72 -9.63 33.67
C ILE A 116 52.21 -9.71 35.12
N VAL A 117 51.55 -10.51 35.97
CA VAL A 117 51.97 -10.70 37.37
C VAL A 117 53.37 -11.32 37.45
N ALA A 118 53.63 -12.39 36.68
CA ALA A 118 54.94 -13.04 36.66
C ALA A 118 56.04 -12.11 36.16
N THR A 119 55.79 -11.35 35.09
CA THR A 119 56.73 -10.35 34.56
C THR A 119 56.99 -9.24 35.57
N TYR A 120 55.97 -8.76 36.30
CA TYR A 120 56.15 -7.77 37.36
C TYR A 120 57.01 -8.30 38.51
N GLN A 121 56.76 -9.53 38.96
CA GLN A 121 57.58 -10.18 39.99
C GLN A 121 59.05 -10.32 39.56
N GLN A 122 59.31 -10.58 38.28
CA GLN A 122 60.66 -10.66 37.73
C GLN A 122 61.29 -9.30 37.39
N SER A 123 60.50 -8.23 37.27
CA SER A 123 61.00 -6.89 36.89
C SER A 123 61.89 -6.24 37.95
N PHE A 124 61.88 -6.77 39.17
CA PHE A 124 62.77 -6.35 40.26
C PHE A 124 64.18 -6.96 40.18
N VAL A 125 64.44 -7.90 39.26
CA VAL A 125 65.77 -8.46 39.02
C VAL A 125 66.51 -7.57 38.03
N SER A 126 67.58 -6.91 38.46
CA SER A 126 68.35 -6.00 37.61
C SER A 126 69.06 -6.77 36.48
N ASN A 127 69.23 -6.17 35.29
CA ASN A 127 70.06 -6.76 34.23
C ASN A 127 71.49 -7.06 34.71
N LEU A 128 72.00 -6.28 35.69
CA LEU A 128 73.30 -6.54 36.33
C LEU A 128 73.27 -7.79 37.22
N GLU A 129 72.15 -8.07 37.87
CA GLU A 129 71.93 -9.26 38.69
C GLU A 129 71.82 -10.51 37.82
N LEU A 130 71.25 -10.39 36.61
CA LEU A 130 71.22 -11.46 35.61
C LEU A 130 72.63 -11.82 35.09
N VAL A 131 73.50 -10.81 34.95
CA VAL A 131 74.93 -10.99 34.60
C VAL A 131 75.70 -11.66 35.73
N VAL A 132 75.42 -11.30 36.99
CA VAL A 132 76.05 -11.92 38.16
C VAL A 132 75.55 -13.35 38.41
N ALA A 133 74.30 -13.65 38.06
CA ALA A 133 73.67 -14.96 38.20
C ALA A 133 73.94 -15.93 37.01
N SER A 134 74.71 -15.50 36.00
CA SER A 134 75.12 -16.38 34.89
C SER A 134 76.44 -17.10 35.17
N ASN A 135 76.51 -18.38 34.84
CA ASN A 135 77.70 -19.21 35.08
C ASN A 135 78.86 -18.86 34.14
N ASP A 136 78.54 -18.42 32.91
CA ASP A 136 79.49 -17.99 31.89
C ASP A 136 78.83 -17.04 30.86
N PHE A 137 79.62 -16.54 29.92
CA PHE A 137 79.15 -15.62 28.87
C PHE A 137 78.15 -16.26 27.90
N SER A 138 78.26 -17.56 27.63
CA SER A 138 77.32 -18.29 26.76
C SER A 138 75.95 -18.43 27.44
N ASP A 139 75.93 -18.74 28.74
CA ASP A 139 74.73 -18.80 29.58
C ASP A 139 74.02 -17.44 29.64
N LEU A 140 74.77 -16.35 29.78
CA LEU A 140 74.21 -14.99 29.72
C LEU A 140 73.53 -14.69 28.38
N ILE A 141 74.20 -15.00 27.25
CA ILE A 141 73.62 -14.78 25.91
C ILE A 141 72.35 -15.61 25.71
N LEU A 142 72.36 -16.88 26.13
CA LEU A 142 71.19 -17.75 26.05
C LEU A 142 70.01 -17.20 26.87
N LYS A 143 70.25 -16.76 28.11
CA LYS A 143 69.22 -16.13 28.95
C LYS A 143 68.65 -14.86 28.33
N LEU A 144 69.50 -14.01 27.74
CA LEU A 144 69.06 -12.81 27.00
C LEU A 144 68.23 -13.14 25.75
N GLN A 145 68.61 -14.18 25.00
CA GLN A 145 67.84 -14.66 23.85
C GLN A 145 66.48 -15.21 24.28
N TYR A 146 66.42 -16.00 25.35
CA TYR A 146 65.15 -16.51 25.87
C TYR A 146 64.24 -15.39 26.37
N LEU A 147 64.79 -14.41 27.08
CA LEU A 147 64.03 -13.26 27.57
C LEU A 147 63.46 -12.43 26.40
N LYS A 148 64.24 -12.22 25.35
CA LYS A 148 63.76 -11.58 24.12
C LYS A 148 62.63 -12.37 23.46
N GLN A 149 62.79 -13.68 23.29
CA GLN A 149 61.76 -14.55 22.70
C GLN A 149 60.45 -14.52 23.50
N VAL A 150 60.57 -14.52 24.83
CA VAL A 150 59.46 -14.36 25.77
C VAL A 150 58.73 -13.04 25.55
N GLN A 151 59.44 -11.92 25.49
CA GLN A 151 58.84 -10.60 25.29
C GLN A 151 58.15 -10.48 23.92
N GLU A 152 58.74 -11.05 22.88
CA GLU A 152 58.12 -11.09 21.55
C GLU A 152 56.83 -11.92 21.55
N ASN A 153 56.81 -13.06 22.25
CA ASN A 153 55.61 -13.87 22.39
C ASN A 153 54.52 -13.15 23.19
N ASP A 154 54.87 -12.47 24.29
CA ASP A 154 53.93 -11.71 25.10
C ASP A 154 53.29 -10.56 24.30
N LYS A 155 54.08 -9.85 23.47
CA LYS A 155 53.56 -8.85 22.52
C LYS A 155 52.60 -9.47 21.50
N LYS A 156 52.91 -10.65 20.95
CA LYS A 156 52.01 -11.35 20.02
C LYS A 156 50.69 -11.75 20.68
N ILE A 157 50.72 -12.24 21.92
CA ILE A 157 49.51 -12.60 22.66
C ILE A 157 48.64 -11.37 22.92
N LEU A 158 49.24 -10.25 23.35
CA LEU A 158 48.51 -8.99 23.56
C LEU A 158 47.88 -8.46 22.27
N ALA A 159 48.61 -8.49 21.16
CA ALA A 159 48.09 -8.11 19.85
C ALA A 159 46.92 -9.02 19.42
N SER A 160 47.06 -10.34 19.60
CA SER A 160 46.01 -11.31 19.30
C SER A 160 44.76 -11.12 20.18
N LEU A 161 44.93 -10.82 21.46
CA LEU A 161 43.80 -10.51 22.35
C LEU A 161 43.08 -9.23 21.92
N GLN A 162 43.83 -8.18 21.56
CA GLN A 162 43.26 -6.93 21.06
C GLN A 162 42.47 -7.15 19.76
N GLU A 163 43.04 -7.89 18.81
CA GLU A 163 42.38 -8.25 17.55
C GLU A 163 41.11 -9.08 17.79
N THR A 164 41.18 -10.07 18.69
CA THR A 164 40.04 -10.94 19.03
C THR A 164 38.91 -10.13 19.67
N ARG A 165 39.21 -9.20 20.59
CA ARG A 165 38.23 -8.28 21.17
C ARG A 165 37.59 -7.37 20.13
N SER A 166 38.38 -6.85 19.19
CA SER A 166 37.87 -6.03 18.07
C SER A 166 36.90 -6.83 17.19
N ASN A 167 37.30 -8.04 16.78
CA ASN A 167 36.45 -8.93 15.97
C ASN A 167 35.16 -9.33 16.69
N TYR A 168 35.22 -9.56 18.00
CA TYR A 168 34.05 -9.83 18.84
C TYR A 168 33.07 -8.66 18.85
N ALA A 169 33.57 -7.43 19.04
CA ALA A 169 32.74 -6.22 19.00
C ALA A 169 32.04 -6.07 17.65
N ASN A 170 32.78 -6.18 16.53
CA ASN A 170 32.21 -6.09 15.19
C ASN A 170 31.12 -7.15 14.93
N GLN A 171 31.34 -8.39 15.39
CA GLN A 171 30.34 -9.46 15.26
C GLN A 171 29.08 -9.18 16.09
N LYS A 172 29.24 -8.59 17.28
CA LYS A 172 28.10 -8.20 18.12
C LYS A 172 27.28 -7.10 17.46
N ASP A 173 27.94 -6.09 16.89
CA ASP A 173 27.29 -4.99 16.18
C ASP A 173 26.56 -5.49 14.91
N GLU A 174 27.18 -6.42 14.16
CA GLU A 174 26.54 -7.07 13.01
C GLU A 174 25.28 -7.85 13.43
N ARG A 175 25.34 -8.56 14.56
CA ARG A 175 24.19 -9.31 15.09
C ARG A 175 23.05 -8.37 15.46
N GLU A 176 23.35 -7.26 16.14
CA GLU A 176 22.36 -6.26 16.53
C GLU A 176 21.71 -5.61 15.30
N THR A 177 22.50 -5.33 14.26
CA THR A 177 21.99 -4.82 12.97
C THR A 177 21.05 -5.82 12.30
N LYS A 178 21.42 -7.11 12.23
CA LYS A 178 20.56 -8.17 11.66
C LYS A 178 19.29 -8.38 12.48
N GLN A 179 19.37 -8.29 13.81
CA GLN A 179 18.21 -8.38 14.69
C GLN A 179 17.23 -7.24 14.44
N ALA A 180 17.73 -6.00 14.30
CA ALA A 180 16.90 -4.86 13.95
C ALA A 180 16.22 -5.04 12.58
N ALA A 181 16.95 -5.57 11.58
CA ALA A 181 16.38 -5.87 10.27
C ALA A 181 15.28 -6.94 10.32
N ILE A 182 15.39 -7.96 11.18
CA ILE A 182 14.31 -8.95 11.39
C ILE A 182 13.05 -8.28 11.93
N GLU A 183 13.17 -7.45 12.96
CA GLU A 183 12.01 -6.79 13.56
C GLU A 183 11.34 -5.83 12.57
N GLU A 184 12.11 -5.11 11.75
CA GLU A 184 11.57 -4.29 10.67
C GLU A 184 10.80 -5.14 9.64
N ASN A 185 11.37 -6.28 9.21
CA ASN A 185 10.72 -7.17 8.24
C ASN A 185 9.45 -7.84 8.82
N LYS A 186 9.41 -8.14 10.12
CA LYS A 186 8.20 -8.63 10.79
C LYS A 186 7.08 -7.59 10.76
N VAL A 187 7.38 -6.32 11.01
CA VAL A 187 6.37 -5.24 10.89
C VAL A 187 5.86 -5.13 9.46
N LYS A 188 6.74 -5.15 8.46
CA LYS A 188 6.34 -5.15 7.04
C LYS A 188 5.48 -6.36 6.67
N LEU A 189 5.82 -7.54 7.19
CA LEU A 189 5.06 -8.78 6.97
C LEU A 189 3.63 -8.66 7.51
N GLU A 190 3.44 -8.13 8.72
CA GLU A 190 2.10 -7.94 9.29
C GLU A 190 1.28 -6.90 8.51
N GLN A 191 1.92 -5.81 8.05
CA GLN A 191 1.26 -4.84 7.17
C GLN A 191 0.83 -5.47 5.84
N LEU A 192 1.67 -6.30 5.22
CA LEU A 192 1.35 -7.02 3.99
C LEU A 192 0.19 -8.00 4.19
N LYS A 193 0.14 -8.71 5.32
CA LYS A 193 -0.98 -9.62 5.65
C LYS A 193 -2.29 -8.87 5.81
N ALA A 194 -2.29 -7.76 6.57
CA ALA A 194 -3.48 -6.92 6.73
C ALA A 194 -3.95 -6.34 5.38
N GLY A 195 -3.00 -5.91 4.53
CA GLY A 195 -3.29 -5.47 3.17
C GLY A 195 -3.89 -6.59 2.30
N LEU A 196 -3.37 -7.81 2.39
CA LEU A 196 -3.88 -8.97 1.66
C LEU A 196 -5.33 -9.30 2.07
N ASP A 197 -5.64 -9.25 3.36
CA ASP A 197 -6.99 -9.50 3.86
C ASP A 197 -7.97 -8.42 3.40
N THR A 198 -7.52 -7.16 3.35
CA THR A 198 -8.28 -6.05 2.77
C THR A 198 -8.55 -6.28 1.28
N GLN A 199 -7.54 -6.62 0.49
CA GLN A 199 -7.69 -6.91 -0.96
C GLN A 199 -8.67 -8.06 -1.23
N LYS A 200 -8.61 -9.13 -0.42
CA LYS A 200 -9.57 -10.25 -0.51
C LYS A 200 -10.98 -9.79 -0.18
N ALA A 201 -11.14 -8.99 0.87
CA ALA A 201 -12.44 -8.48 1.28
C ALA A 201 -13.06 -7.54 0.24
N GLU A 202 -12.26 -6.68 -0.39
CA GLU A 202 -12.66 -5.83 -1.52
C GLU A 202 -13.09 -6.67 -2.72
N LYS A 203 -12.32 -7.71 -3.09
CA LYS A 203 -12.71 -8.64 -4.16
C LYS A 203 -14.06 -9.30 -3.85
N GLN A 204 -14.27 -9.78 -2.62
CA GLN A 204 -15.53 -10.42 -2.23
C GLN A 204 -16.70 -9.42 -2.25
N ALA A 205 -16.50 -8.19 -1.80
CA ALA A 205 -17.50 -7.12 -1.90
C ALA A 205 -17.85 -6.83 -3.35
N PHE A 206 -16.84 -6.70 -4.23
CA PHE A 206 -17.02 -6.50 -5.66
C PHE A 206 -17.83 -7.65 -6.31
N LEU A 207 -17.53 -8.90 -5.97
CA LEU A 207 -18.30 -10.05 -6.44
C LEU A 207 -19.73 -10.08 -5.88
N ALA A 208 -19.94 -9.64 -4.63
CA ALA A 208 -21.26 -9.55 -4.03
C ALA A 208 -22.15 -8.50 -4.71
N VAL A 209 -21.55 -7.41 -5.19
CA VAL A 209 -22.24 -6.33 -5.92
C VAL A 209 -22.47 -6.67 -7.38
N THR A 210 -21.51 -7.32 -8.04
CA THR A 210 -21.62 -7.69 -9.47
C THR A 210 -22.37 -9.00 -9.70
N LYS A 211 -22.47 -9.86 -8.69
CA LYS A 211 -23.06 -11.21 -8.77
C LYS A 211 -22.47 -12.08 -9.87
N ASN A 212 -21.21 -11.85 -10.23
CA ASN A 212 -20.54 -12.50 -11.35
C ASN A 212 -21.27 -12.31 -12.71
N ASP A 213 -22.01 -11.21 -12.87
CA ASP A 213 -22.78 -10.89 -14.07
C ASP A 213 -22.18 -9.67 -14.79
N GLU A 214 -21.58 -9.91 -15.96
CA GLU A 214 -21.00 -8.87 -16.82
C GLU A 214 -22.03 -7.80 -17.19
N ALA A 215 -23.29 -8.19 -17.43
CA ALA A 215 -24.31 -7.23 -17.81
C ALA A 215 -24.71 -6.32 -16.64
N ARG A 216 -24.74 -6.86 -15.42
CA ARG A 216 -24.91 -6.08 -14.20
C ARG A 216 -23.71 -5.15 -13.96
N TYR A 217 -22.49 -5.65 -14.09
CA TYR A 217 -21.26 -4.86 -13.95
C TYR A 217 -21.24 -3.66 -14.90
N GLN A 218 -21.51 -3.87 -16.18
CA GLN A 218 -21.51 -2.79 -17.17
C GLN A 218 -22.63 -1.76 -16.93
N ARG A 219 -23.78 -2.17 -16.36
CA ARG A 219 -24.84 -1.23 -15.95
C ARG A 219 -24.41 -0.34 -14.79
N LEU A 220 -23.83 -0.93 -13.74
CA LEU A 220 -23.32 -0.17 -12.59
C LEU A 220 -22.23 0.82 -13.01
N LEU A 221 -21.37 0.39 -13.93
CA LEU A 221 -20.32 1.22 -14.50
C LEU A 221 -20.91 2.41 -15.28
N ALA A 222 -21.85 2.15 -16.20
CA ALA A 222 -22.49 3.21 -16.98
C ALA A 222 -23.29 4.18 -16.12
N GLN A 223 -23.95 3.69 -15.06
CA GLN A 223 -24.64 4.51 -14.07
C GLN A 223 -23.65 5.45 -13.36
N ALA A 224 -22.57 4.91 -12.79
CA ALA A 224 -21.57 5.70 -12.07
C ALA A 224 -20.88 6.76 -12.97
N GLU A 225 -20.62 6.42 -14.24
CA GLU A 225 -20.05 7.37 -15.21
C GLU A 225 -21.04 8.50 -15.57
N ALA A 226 -22.33 8.17 -15.72
CA ALA A 226 -23.38 9.15 -16.01
C ALA A 226 -23.63 10.10 -14.82
N GLU A 227 -23.72 9.57 -13.60
CA GLU A 227 -23.88 10.36 -12.37
C GLU A 227 -22.71 11.36 -12.23
N ARG A 228 -21.48 10.87 -12.38
CA ARG A 228 -20.30 11.75 -12.40
C ARG A 228 -20.35 12.80 -13.50
N ALA A 229 -20.75 12.42 -14.72
CA ALA A 229 -20.81 13.37 -15.83
C ALA A 229 -21.84 14.49 -15.58
N ILE A 230 -22.98 14.22 -14.95
CA ILE A 230 -23.96 15.26 -14.59
C ILE A 230 -23.33 16.27 -13.64
N VAL A 231 -22.68 15.77 -12.60
CA VAL A 231 -22.03 16.57 -11.56
C VAL A 231 -20.93 17.48 -12.14
N PHE A 232 -20.16 16.99 -13.11
CA PHE A 232 -19.09 17.75 -13.76
C PHE A 232 -19.53 18.51 -15.03
N GLY A 233 -20.84 18.81 -15.17
CA GLY A 233 -21.36 19.74 -16.18
C GLY A 233 -21.66 19.13 -17.55
N GLY A 234 -21.80 17.80 -17.64
CA GLY A 234 -22.16 17.09 -18.87
C GLY A 234 -23.65 17.18 -19.24
N GLY A 235 -24.50 17.65 -18.33
CA GLY A 235 -25.94 17.85 -18.56
C GLY A 235 -26.26 19.20 -19.21
N LYS A 236 -27.37 19.28 -19.94
CA LYS A 236 -27.96 20.56 -20.36
C LYS A 236 -29.06 20.97 -19.38
N ASP A 237 -28.74 21.92 -18.51
CA ASP A 237 -29.68 22.45 -17.53
C ASP A 237 -30.76 23.30 -18.21
N VAL A 238 -32.02 22.93 -18.02
CA VAL A 238 -33.18 23.72 -18.44
C VAL A 238 -33.85 24.27 -17.19
N PHE A 239 -33.95 25.60 -17.10
CA PHE A 239 -34.71 26.25 -16.03
C PHE A 239 -36.19 25.87 -16.14
N ILE A 240 -36.78 25.42 -15.05
CA ILE A 240 -38.18 25.02 -14.98
C ILE A 240 -39.00 26.10 -14.28
N ARG A 241 -38.67 26.38 -13.01
CA ARG A 241 -39.40 27.32 -12.14
C ARG A 241 -38.67 27.56 -10.81
N ASP A 242 -39.11 28.54 -10.05
CA ASP A 242 -38.75 28.67 -8.63
C ASP A 242 -39.53 27.64 -7.80
N VAL A 243 -38.90 27.13 -6.74
CA VAL A 243 -39.48 26.14 -5.82
C VAL A 243 -39.29 26.55 -4.36
N SER A 244 -40.25 26.20 -3.52
CA SER A 244 -40.16 26.36 -2.06
C SER A 244 -39.65 25.10 -1.37
N GLN A 245 -39.03 25.24 -0.19
CA GLN A 245 -38.65 24.09 0.64
C GLN A 245 -39.85 23.16 0.90
N GLY A 246 -39.64 21.85 0.69
CA GLY A 246 -40.65 20.80 0.88
C GLY A 246 -41.62 20.63 -0.30
N GLU A 247 -41.55 21.50 -1.31
CA GLU A 247 -42.36 21.40 -2.52
C GLU A 247 -41.93 20.20 -3.37
N THR A 248 -42.90 19.52 -3.99
CA THR A 248 -42.61 18.44 -4.93
C THR A 248 -41.98 18.99 -6.21
N ILE A 249 -40.82 18.45 -6.57
CA ILE A 249 -40.02 18.87 -7.73
C ILE A 249 -39.98 17.81 -8.82
N GLY A 250 -40.52 16.61 -8.54
CA GLY A 250 -40.51 15.50 -9.48
C GLY A 250 -40.84 14.17 -8.82
N ILE A 251 -40.62 13.11 -9.57
CA ILE A 251 -40.78 11.73 -9.11
C ILE A 251 -39.52 10.92 -9.37
N ILE A 252 -39.24 9.95 -8.50
CA ILE A 252 -38.19 8.97 -8.70
C ILE A 252 -38.44 8.25 -10.01
N ALA A 253 -37.44 8.26 -10.89
CA ALA A 253 -37.47 7.58 -12.17
C ALA A 253 -37.57 6.07 -11.93
N SER A 254 -38.53 5.45 -12.59
CA SER A 254 -38.65 3.99 -12.61
C SER A 254 -37.74 3.41 -13.69
N TYR A 255 -37.55 2.10 -13.64
CA TYR A 255 -36.89 1.36 -14.72
C TYR A 255 -37.58 1.55 -16.09
N SER A 256 -38.89 1.82 -16.12
CA SER A 256 -39.63 2.08 -17.36
C SER A 256 -39.40 3.48 -17.93
N THR A 257 -39.05 4.47 -17.09
CA THR A 257 -38.75 5.85 -17.54
C THR A 257 -37.27 6.07 -17.84
N SER A 258 -36.38 5.27 -17.25
CA SER A 258 -34.92 5.36 -17.41
C SER A 258 -34.30 3.97 -17.65
N PRO A 259 -34.70 3.24 -18.72
CA PRO A 259 -34.19 1.90 -18.98
C PRO A 259 -32.68 1.94 -19.21
N GLY A 260 -31.93 1.08 -18.53
CA GLY A 260 -30.48 0.93 -18.77
C GLY A 260 -29.54 1.88 -18.01
N CYS A 261 -30.03 3.02 -17.49
CA CYS A 261 -29.23 4.00 -16.75
C CYS A 261 -29.32 3.89 -15.22
N SER A 262 -30.14 2.96 -14.72
CA SER A 262 -30.39 2.82 -13.29
C SER A 262 -30.47 1.34 -12.90
N SER A 263 -29.86 1.00 -11.77
CA SER A 263 -29.89 -0.35 -11.18
C SER A 263 -31.22 -0.69 -10.49
N GLY A 264 -32.11 0.30 -10.30
CA GLY A 264 -33.43 0.15 -9.69
C GLY A 264 -34.05 1.51 -9.38
N ALA A 265 -35.34 1.58 -9.04
CA ALA A 265 -35.97 2.85 -8.66
C ALA A 265 -35.42 3.34 -7.30
N HIS A 266 -34.64 4.42 -7.31
CA HIS A 266 -34.10 5.09 -6.13
C HIS A 266 -33.80 6.56 -6.47
N LEU A 267 -33.67 7.40 -5.46
CA LEU A 267 -33.12 8.74 -5.55
C LEU A 267 -31.64 8.69 -5.17
N HIS A 268 -30.78 9.30 -5.99
CA HIS A 268 -29.40 9.60 -5.62
C HIS A 268 -29.29 11.11 -5.33
N PHE A 269 -29.03 11.44 -4.07
CA PHE A 269 -29.01 12.82 -3.59
C PHE A 269 -27.60 13.30 -3.30
N GLU A 270 -27.19 14.40 -3.93
CA GLU A 270 -25.89 15.03 -3.69
C GLU A 270 -26.03 16.49 -3.23
N VAL A 271 -25.05 16.94 -2.45
CA VAL A 271 -24.93 18.33 -2.00
C VAL A 271 -23.61 18.89 -2.48
N HIS A 272 -23.63 20.08 -3.06
CA HIS A 272 -22.47 20.75 -3.62
C HIS A 272 -22.38 22.16 -3.08
N LYS A 273 -21.15 22.61 -2.79
CA LYS A 273 -20.88 23.98 -2.37
C LYS A 273 -19.56 24.44 -2.97
N ASN A 274 -19.56 25.62 -3.59
CA ASN A 274 -18.39 26.20 -4.25
C ASN A 274 -17.70 25.24 -5.25
N GLY A 275 -18.49 24.47 -6.01
CA GLY A 275 -18.00 23.52 -7.00
C GLY A 275 -17.38 22.23 -6.43
N SER A 276 -17.52 21.98 -5.13
CA SER A 276 -17.04 20.74 -4.48
C SER A 276 -18.21 19.94 -3.90
N VAL A 277 -18.17 18.62 -4.09
CA VAL A 277 -19.07 17.65 -3.45
C VAL A 277 -18.94 17.78 -1.93
N GLN A 278 -20.06 17.80 -1.23
CA GLN A 278 -20.15 17.85 0.22
C GLN A 278 -20.84 16.58 0.72
N ASP A 279 -20.45 16.09 1.90
CA ASP A 279 -21.13 14.98 2.56
C ASP A 279 -22.58 15.39 2.93
N PRO A 280 -23.62 14.77 2.33
CA PRO A 280 -25.01 15.12 2.59
C PRO A 280 -25.43 14.90 4.05
N ASN A 281 -24.73 14.03 4.79
CA ASN A 281 -24.99 13.81 6.22
C ASN A 281 -24.82 15.11 7.04
N ASN A 282 -24.00 16.06 6.59
CA ASN A 282 -23.83 17.35 7.27
C ASN A 282 -25.02 18.30 7.12
N TYR A 283 -25.93 18.01 6.19
CA TYR A 283 -27.02 18.91 5.83
C TYR A 283 -28.38 18.30 6.15
N LEU A 284 -28.55 16.99 5.98
CA LEU A 284 -29.82 16.33 6.24
C LEU A 284 -30.12 16.22 7.75
N GLN A 285 -31.37 16.48 8.12
CA GLN A 285 -31.85 16.38 9.49
C GLN A 285 -31.82 14.94 10.02
N SER A 286 -31.60 14.80 11.32
CA SER A 286 -31.65 13.49 11.97
C SER A 286 -33.06 12.89 11.86
N THR A 287 -33.15 11.64 11.42
CA THR A 287 -34.41 10.90 11.29
C THR A 287 -34.16 9.40 11.40
N SER A 288 -35.21 8.62 11.65
CA SER A 288 -35.16 7.16 11.55
C SER A 288 -35.15 6.74 10.07
N VAL A 289 -34.10 6.00 9.70
CA VAL A 289 -33.96 5.37 8.38
C VAL A 289 -33.98 3.86 8.52
N ASN A 290 -34.39 3.18 7.45
CA ASN A 290 -34.37 1.72 7.35
C ASN A 290 -33.24 1.27 6.46
N TYR A 291 -32.74 0.06 6.73
CA TYR A 291 -31.81 -0.65 5.87
C TYR A 291 -32.43 -1.99 5.47
N PRO A 292 -32.15 -2.48 4.25
CA PRO A 292 -32.51 -3.84 3.85
C PRO A 292 -32.05 -4.88 4.88
N LYS A 293 -32.80 -5.98 5.02
CA LYS A 293 -32.52 -7.02 6.03
C LYS A 293 -31.10 -7.59 5.93
N ASP A 294 -30.60 -7.75 4.72
CA ASP A 294 -29.27 -8.31 4.42
C ASP A 294 -28.24 -7.22 4.05
N TYR A 295 -28.43 -6.01 4.59
CA TYR A 295 -27.57 -4.86 4.28
C TYR A 295 -26.18 -5.02 4.89
N ASN A 296 -25.16 -4.87 4.05
CA ASN A 296 -23.77 -4.93 4.47
C ASN A 296 -23.17 -3.51 4.54
N PHE A 297 -23.00 -3.01 5.75
CA PHE A 297 -22.48 -1.66 6.01
C PHE A 297 -21.03 -1.45 5.52
N GLU A 298 -20.23 -2.50 5.41
CA GLU A 298 -18.87 -2.39 4.84
C GLU A 298 -18.90 -2.18 3.32
N ILE A 299 -19.93 -2.72 2.65
CA ILE A 299 -20.08 -2.65 1.20
C ILE A 299 -20.80 -1.36 0.79
N TYR A 300 -21.89 -1.02 1.45
CA TYR A 300 -22.79 0.05 1.04
C TYR A 300 -22.73 1.30 1.93
N GLY A 301 -22.02 1.24 3.06
CA GLY A 301 -21.88 2.38 3.97
C GLY A 301 -23.14 2.64 4.80
N SER A 302 -23.09 3.63 5.69
CA SER A 302 -24.23 4.05 6.51
C SER A 302 -24.48 5.53 6.34
N VAL A 303 -25.60 6.02 6.88
CA VAL A 303 -25.89 7.46 7.00
C VAL A 303 -25.88 7.86 8.48
N ASN A 304 -25.37 9.05 8.74
CA ASN A 304 -25.33 9.68 10.06
C ASN A 304 -25.71 11.17 9.95
N PRO A 305 -26.98 11.47 9.61
CA PRO A 305 -27.46 12.83 9.38
C PRO A 305 -27.39 13.70 10.64
N ARG A 306 -26.83 14.91 10.50
CA ARG A 306 -26.55 15.86 11.59
C ARG A 306 -26.82 17.33 11.23
N GLY A 307 -27.54 17.58 10.14
CA GLY A 307 -27.92 18.92 9.69
C GLY A 307 -29.35 19.30 10.04
N ASP A 308 -29.89 20.27 9.30
CA ASP A 308 -31.18 20.92 9.51
C ASP A 308 -32.12 20.85 8.30
N LEU A 309 -31.63 20.40 7.15
CA LEU A 309 -32.44 20.29 5.93
C LEU A 309 -33.38 19.09 6.01
N PRO A 310 -34.63 19.23 5.55
CA PRO A 310 -35.54 18.11 5.39
C PRO A 310 -34.99 17.10 4.38
N TRP A 311 -35.44 15.86 4.51
CA TRP A 311 -35.12 14.82 3.53
C TRP A 311 -35.82 15.07 2.20
N PRO A 312 -35.18 14.74 1.07
CA PRO A 312 -35.72 14.96 -0.27
C PRO A 312 -36.85 13.99 -0.65
N ILE A 313 -37.21 13.03 0.23
CA ILE A 313 -38.25 12.03 0.02
C ILE A 313 -39.09 11.84 1.30
N ASN A 314 -40.27 11.24 1.15
CA ASN A 314 -41.15 10.95 2.29
C ASN A 314 -40.70 9.70 3.04
N GLY A 315 -40.89 9.68 4.37
CA GLY A 315 -40.75 8.46 5.15
C GLY A 315 -41.84 7.41 4.87
N PRO A 316 -41.61 6.13 5.18
CA PRO A 316 -40.35 5.57 5.70
C PRO A 316 -39.23 5.55 4.65
N ILE A 317 -38.05 6.03 5.03
CA ILE A 317 -36.87 6.13 4.17
C ILE A 317 -36.09 4.82 4.26
N GLN A 318 -35.72 4.25 3.12
CA GLN A 318 -34.81 3.12 3.02
C GLN A 318 -33.51 3.58 2.37
N ILE A 319 -32.37 3.21 2.95
CA ILE A 319 -31.03 3.54 2.44
C ILE A 319 -30.47 2.38 1.64
N ASN A 320 -30.02 2.68 0.43
CA ASN A 320 -29.44 1.72 -0.50
C ASN A 320 -27.92 1.81 -0.52
N GLN A 321 -27.38 3.03 -0.41
CA GLN A 321 -25.95 3.29 -0.32
C GLN A 321 -25.68 4.64 0.36
N GLY A 322 -24.70 4.70 1.25
CA GLY A 322 -24.26 5.92 1.93
C GLY A 322 -23.22 6.71 1.12
N PHE A 323 -22.81 7.86 1.65
CA PHE A 323 -21.79 8.73 1.06
C PHE A 323 -20.36 8.23 1.34
N GLY A 324 -19.44 8.47 0.41
CA GLY A 324 -17.99 8.29 0.59
C GLY A 324 -17.41 6.97 0.05
N VAL A 325 -16.21 6.63 0.54
CA VAL A 325 -15.47 5.44 0.09
C VAL A 325 -15.98 4.21 0.85
N GLN A 326 -16.68 3.32 0.15
CA GLN A 326 -17.06 2.00 0.67
C GLN A 326 -16.34 0.88 -0.10
N ARG A 327 -16.48 -0.38 0.32
CA ARG A 327 -15.81 -1.51 -0.37
C ARG A 327 -16.31 -1.77 -1.79
N ASN A 328 -17.45 -1.19 -2.19
CA ASN A 328 -17.92 -1.21 -3.57
C ASN A 328 -17.47 0.02 -4.39
N SER A 329 -16.60 0.88 -3.85
CA SER A 329 -16.24 2.17 -4.46
C SER A 329 -15.49 2.05 -5.79
N SER A 330 -15.05 0.84 -6.17
CA SER A 330 -14.29 0.56 -7.40
C SER A 330 -14.98 1.06 -8.68
N PHE A 331 -16.31 1.18 -8.70
CA PHE A 331 -17.07 1.74 -9.82
C PHE A 331 -17.00 3.27 -9.88
N TYR A 332 -17.02 3.91 -8.71
CA TYR A 332 -17.10 5.36 -8.55
C TYR A 332 -15.71 6.04 -8.62
N GLY A 333 -14.63 5.28 -8.40
CA GLY A 333 -13.25 5.78 -8.37
C GLY A 333 -12.83 6.26 -6.97
N PRO A 334 -11.72 7.00 -6.85
CA PRO A 334 -11.09 7.29 -5.56
C PRO A 334 -11.94 8.18 -4.63
N ALA A 335 -12.89 8.94 -5.17
CA ALA A 335 -13.80 9.78 -4.40
C ALA A 335 -14.95 8.98 -3.74
N GLY A 336 -15.15 7.72 -4.12
CA GLY A 336 -16.27 6.92 -3.67
C GLY A 336 -17.63 7.43 -4.15
N HIS A 337 -18.69 7.04 -3.46
CA HIS A 337 -20.05 7.42 -3.77
C HIS A 337 -20.30 8.90 -3.39
N GLN A 338 -20.71 9.73 -4.35
CA GLN A 338 -20.78 11.19 -4.18
C GLN A 338 -22.08 11.68 -3.50
N GLY A 339 -23.02 10.77 -3.26
CA GLY A 339 -24.32 11.09 -2.68
C GLY A 339 -24.81 10.05 -1.69
N ILE A 340 -26.10 10.11 -1.39
CA ILE A 340 -26.83 9.06 -0.65
C ILE A 340 -27.90 8.51 -1.58
N ASP A 341 -27.90 7.19 -1.75
CA ASP A 341 -28.94 6.47 -2.47
C ASP A 341 -30.04 6.05 -1.50
N MET A 342 -31.27 6.44 -1.81
CA MET A 342 -32.41 6.23 -0.95
C MET A 342 -33.69 5.99 -1.75
N ASP A 343 -34.62 5.26 -1.16
CA ASP A 343 -35.98 5.12 -1.68
C ASP A 343 -37.00 5.35 -0.57
N SER A 344 -38.22 5.68 -0.97
CA SER A 344 -39.34 5.84 -0.05
C SER A 344 -40.31 4.69 -0.25
N LEU A 345 -40.63 4.01 0.86
CA LEU A 345 -41.52 2.85 0.85
C LEU A 345 -43.01 3.24 0.68
N SER A 346 -43.32 4.54 0.65
CA SER A 346 -44.69 5.06 0.64
C SER A 346 -44.99 6.01 -0.53
N SER A 347 -43.98 6.53 -1.22
CA SER A 347 -44.16 7.57 -2.24
C SER A 347 -42.98 7.63 -3.21
N SER A 348 -43.22 7.95 -4.48
CA SER A 348 -42.13 8.27 -5.42
C SER A 348 -41.81 9.77 -5.49
N ALA A 349 -42.51 10.62 -4.71
CA ALA A 349 -42.35 12.06 -4.80
C ALA A 349 -40.99 12.51 -4.26
N VAL A 350 -40.29 13.33 -5.06
CA VAL A 350 -39.05 14.01 -4.70
C VAL A 350 -39.37 15.45 -4.35
N LYS A 351 -38.77 15.95 -3.27
CA LYS A 351 -39.03 17.26 -2.68
C LYS A 351 -37.78 18.11 -2.62
N ALA A 352 -37.94 19.41 -2.82
CA ALA A 352 -36.88 20.38 -2.61
C ALA A 352 -36.45 20.40 -1.14
N VAL A 353 -35.17 20.16 -0.84
CA VAL A 353 -34.67 20.26 0.54
C VAL A 353 -34.58 21.70 1.03
N ARG A 354 -34.58 22.66 0.11
CA ARG A 354 -34.51 24.10 0.36
C ARG A 354 -35.07 24.86 -0.84
N SER A 355 -35.61 26.06 -0.62
CA SER A 355 -36.09 26.93 -1.69
C SER A 355 -34.97 27.31 -2.66
N GLY A 356 -35.31 27.56 -3.93
CA GLY A 356 -34.34 27.96 -4.95
C GLY A 356 -34.88 27.84 -6.36
N LYS A 357 -33.96 27.88 -7.33
CA LYS A 357 -34.27 27.75 -8.77
C LYS A 357 -34.16 26.30 -9.21
N LEU A 358 -35.26 25.71 -9.66
CA LEU A 358 -35.29 24.35 -10.18
C LEU A 358 -34.87 24.31 -11.65
N TYR A 359 -33.88 23.47 -11.93
CA TYR A 359 -33.45 23.08 -13.26
C TYR A 359 -33.69 21.59 -13.45
N GLY A 360 -33.96 21.18 -14.67
CA GLY A 360 -34.06 19.78 -15.06
C GLY A 360 -33.21 19.47 -16.27
N GLY A 361 -32.83 18.21 -16.40
CA GLY A 361 -32.12 17.74 -17.58
C GLY A 361 -31.97 16.23 -17.60
N SER A 362 -31.23 15.75 -18.59
CA SER A 362 -30.85 14.35 -18.69
C SER A 362 -29.50 14.18 -19.38
N ILE A 363 -28.88 13.03 -19.13
CA ILE A 363 -27.69 12.57 -19.85
C ILE A 363 -27.94 11.16 -20.39
N GLN A 364 -27.44 10.87 -21.58
CA GLN A 364 -27.50 9.52 -22.14
C GLN A 364 -26.44 8.66 -21.45
N CYS A 365 -26.80 7.47 -20.98
CA CYS A 365 -25.78 6.49 -20.59
C CYS A 365 -25.18 5.84 -21.83
N GLY A 366 -23.87 5.66 -21.82
CA GLY A 366 -23.14 5.06 -22.94
C GLY A 366 -23.28 3.54 -23.02
N GLY A 367 -22.90 2.98 -24.18
CA GLY A 367 -22.75 1.52 -24.38
C GLY A 367 -24.03 0.79 -24.82
N LYS A 368 -24.18 -0.47 -24.40
CA LYS A 368 -25.32 -1.36 -24.74
C LYS A 368 -26.59 -1.03 -23.93
N TYR A 369 -26.49 -0.20 -22.90
CA TYR A 369 -27.57 0.17 -21.99
C TYR A 369 -28.08 1.56 -22.35
N ALA A 370 -28.71 1.65 -23.52
CA ALA A 370 -29.30 2.88 -24.03
C ALA A 370 -30.42 3.35 -23.08
N GLY A 371 -30.32 4.60 -22.62
CA GLY A 371 -31.22 5.21 -21.64
C GLY A 371 -30.81 6.64 -21.32
N ALA A 372 -31.71 7.39 -20.72
CA ALA A 372 -31.43 8.72 -20.20
C ALA A 372 -31.53 8.73 -18.68
N LEU A 373 -30.45 9.11 -17.99
CA LEU A 373 -30.49 9.43 -16.56
C LEU A 373 -31.06 10.84 -16.42
N TYR A 374 -32.25 10.96 -15.84
CA TYR A 374 -32.90 12.23 -15.57
C TYR A 374 -32.47 12.77 -14.21
N TYR A 375 -32.33 14.08 -14.12
CA TYR A 375 -32.01 14.75 -12.87
C TYR A 375 -32.80 16.03 -12.69
N ALA A 376 -32.97 16.41 -11.43
CA ALA A 376 -33.27 17.76 -11.03
C ALA A 376 -32.05 18.37 -10.34
N LYS A 377 -31.86 19.68 -10.52
CA LYS A 377 -30.84 20.49 -9.85
C LYS A 377 -31.54 21.70 -9.23
N ILE A 378 -31.27 22.00 -7.98
CA ILE A 378 -31.72 23.25 -7.36
C ILE A 378 -30.50 24.09 -7.00
N GLU A 379 -30.49 25.32 -7.50
CA GLU A 379 -29.53 26.34 -7.08
C GLU A 379 -30.16 27.19 -5.97
N HIS A 380 -29.51 27.22 -4.81
CA HIS A 380 -29.94 27.97 -3.63
C HIS A 380 -29.20 29.32 -3.52
N ASP A 381 -29.82 30.28 -2.84
CA ASP A 381 -29.29 31.66 -2.73
C ASP A 381 -27.93 31.77 -2.03
N ASP A 382 -27.55 30.78 -1.20
CA ASP A 382 -26.29 30.75 -0.45
C ASP A 382 -25.13 30.05 -1.20
N GLY A 383 -25.31 29.78 -2.50
CA GLY A 383 -24.33 29.08 -3.32
C GLY A 383 -24.26 27.57 -3.08
N LEU A 384 -25.21 27.03 -2.31
CA LEU A 384 -25.45 25.59 -2.20
C LEU A 384 -26.18 25.12 -3.46
N ILE A 385 -25.79 23.97 -3.99
CA ILE A 385 -26.48 23.30 -5.10
C ILE A 385 -26.86 21.90 -4.61
N THR A 386 -28.11 21.51 -4.84
CA THR A 386 -28.57 20.14 -4.53
C THR A 386 -28.96 19.43 -5.81
N TRP A 387 -28.46 18.20 -5.96
CA TRP A 387 -28.75 17.33 -7.10
C TRP A 387 -29.64 16.19 -6.68
N TYR A 388 -30.61 15.89 -7.54
CA TYR A 388 -31.59 14.83 -7.37
C TYR A 388 -31.52 13.98 -8.63
N LEU A 389 -30.62 13.00 -8.64
CA LEU A 389 -30.43 12.12 -9.79
C LEU A 389 -31.47 10.99 -9.75
N HIS A 390 -31.66 10.32 -10.89
CA HIS A 390 -32.77 9.37 -11.09
C HIS A 390 -34.13 10.00 -10.78
N THR A 391 -34.32 11.27 -11.14
CA THR A 391 -35.56 12.03 -10.88
C THR A 391 -36.08 12.63 -12.18
N VAL A 392 -37.35 12.41 -12.47
CA VAL A 392 -38.05 13.09 -13.56
C VAL A 392 -38.62 14.40 -13.01
N PRO A 393 -38.04 15.57 -13.35
CA PRO A 393 -38.46 16.85 -12.79
C PRO A 393 -39.82 17.29 -13.34
N GLN A 394 -40.58 18.06 -12.54
CA GLN A 394 -41.93 18.55 -12.86
C GLN A 394 -42.12 20.05 -12.58
#